data_AF-A0A520JBN2-F1
#
_entry.id   AF-A0A520JBN2-F1
#
_cell.length_a   1.000
_cell.length_b   1.000
_cell.length_c   1.000
_cell.angle_alpha   90.00
_cell.angle_beta   90.00
_cell.angle_gamma   90.00
#
_symmetry.space_group_name_H-M   'P 1'
#
loop_
_entity.id
_entity.type
_entity.pdbx_description
1 polymer ?
#
loop_
_entity_poly.entity_id
_entity_poly.type
_entity_poly.pdbx_seq_one_letter_code
_entity_poly.pdbx_strand_id
1 'polypeptide(L)'
;MIGRIVTLSVEKRWLVLLFTVAAALIGIGALRQLPIDAVPDITNNQVQINIVAPALSPDQIEKQVAFTVETSLAGIPGLDYTRSLSRNGFAQVTAVFSEKTDIYFARAQVAERLRSAQE
;
A
#
# COMPACT_ATOMS: atom_id res chain seq x y z
N MET A 1 -32.90 -34.05 3.17
CA MET A 1 -31.44 -33.80 3.16
C MET A 1 -30.91 -33.36 4.52
N ILE A 2 -31.38 -32.24 5.08
CA ILE A 2 -30.96 -31.77 6.42
C ILE A 2 -31.17 -32.83 7.51
N GLY A 3 -32.34 -33.49 7.53
CA GLY A 3 -32.61 -34.55 8.50
C GLY A 3 -31.56 -35.68 8.48
N ARG A 4 -31.08 -36.07 7.30
CA ARG A 4 -30.04 -37.11 7.16
C ARG A 4 -28.69 -36.66 7.73
N ILE A 5 -28.34 -35.39 7.56
CA ILE A 5 -27.12 -34.81 8.13
C ILE A 5 -27.23 -34.77 9.66
N VAL A 6 -28.38 -34.35 10.19
CA VAL A 6 -28.61 -34.30 11.64
C VAL A 6 -28.57 -35.71 12.25
N THR A 7 -29.23 -36.69 11.65
CA THR A 7 -29.18 -38.08 12.14
C THR A 7 -27.74 -38.63 12.12
N LEU A 8 -26.99 -38.40 11.04
CA LEU A 8 -25.57 -38.78 10.97
C LEU A 8 -24.71 -38.09 12.06
N SER A 9 -24.95 -36.81 12.31
CA SER A 9 -24.25 -36.05 13.36
C SER A 9 -24.54 -36.60 14.76
N VAL A 10 -25.78 -37.02 15.03
CA VAL A 10 -26.17 -37.60 16.33
C VAL A 10 -25.61 -39.02 16.48
N GLU A 11 -25.70 -39.86 15.45
CA GLU A 11 -25.15 -41.22 15.45
C GLU A 11 -23.62 -41.23 15.60
N LYS A 12 -22.93 -40.29 14.95
CA LYS A 12 -21.46 -40.14 15.00
C LYS A 12 -21.02 -39.02 15.94
N ARG A 13 -21.73 -38.84 17.07
CA ARG A 13 -21.48 -37.76 18.06
C ARG A 13 -20.01 -37.59 18.48
N TRP A 14 -19.26 -38.69 18.62
CA TRP A 14 -17.85 -38.63 19.01
C TRP A 14 -16.95 -38.04 17.91
N LEU A 15 -17.26 -38.35 16.65
CA LEU A 15 -16.53 -37.85 15.49
C LEU A 15 -16.86 -36.35 15.27
N VAL A 16 -18.11 -35.95 15.52
CA VAL A 16 -18.50 -34.54 15.55
C VAL A 16 -17.74 -33.79 16.65
N LEU A 17 -17.73 -34.31 17.89
CA LEU A 17 -16.98 -33.71 19.00
C LEU A 17 -15.49 -33.57 18.69
N LEU A 18 -14.87 -34.60 18.11
CA LEU A 18 -13.47 -34.56 17.70
C LEU A 18 -13.22 -33.41 16.71
N PHE A 19 -14.04 -33.28 15.67
CA PHE A 19 -13.89 -32.20 14.70
C PHE A 19 -14.17 -30.82 15.30
N THR A 20 -15.13 -30.70 16.21
CA THR A 20 -15.38 -29.44 16.93
C THR A 20 -14.16 -29.04 17.77
N VAL A 21 -13.56 -29.97 18.51
CA VAL A 21 -12.37 -29.71 19.32
C VAL A 21 -11.17 -29.37 18.43
N ALA A 22 -10.95 -30.13 17.35
CA ALA A 22 -9.88 -29.84 16.40
C ALA A 22 -10.04 -28.45 15.77
N ALA A 23 -11.25 -28.08 15.33
CA ALA A 23 -11.55 -26.76 14.80
C ALA A 23 -11.34 -25.66 15.84
N ALA A 24 -11.71 -25.89 17.11
CA ALA A 24 -11.47 -24.94 18.19
C ALA A 24 -9.98 -24.73 18.46
N LEU A 25 -9.19 -25.81 18.50
CA LEU A 25 -7.73 -25.73 18.69
C LEU A 25 -7.04 -25.00 17.53
N ILE A 26 -7.43 -25.29 16.28
CA ILE A 26 -6.96 -24.56 15.10
C ILE A 26 -7.35 -23.08 15.19
N GLY A 27 -8.59 -22.79 15.58
CA GLY A 27 -9.08 -21.42 15.77
C GLY A 27 -8.30 -20.65 16.84
N ILE A 28 -7.97 -21.28 17.97
CA ILE A 28 -7.12 -20.67 19.01
C ILE A 28 -5.71 -20.41 18.47
N GLY A 29 -5.15 -21.35 17.71
CA GLY A 29 -3.84 -21.18 17.05
C GLY A 29 -3.83 -20.02 16.07
N ALA A 30 -4.88 -19.87 15.27
CA ALA A 30 -5.06 -18.78 14.31
C ALA A 30 -5.28 -17.43 15.00
N LEU A 31 -6.09 -17.39 16.06
CA LEU A 31 -6.37 -16.17 16.82
C LEU A 31 -5.10 -15.56 17.42
N ARG A 32 -4.15 -16.40 17.86
CA ARG A 32 -2.86 -15.94 18.38
C ARG A 32 -1.91 -15.40 17.30
N GLN A 33 -2.13 -15.76 16.04
CA GLN A 33 -1.28 -15.35 14.91
C GLN A 33 -1.92 -14.24 14.07
N LEU A 34 -3.19 -13.94 14.30
CA LEU A 34 -3.89 -12.89 13.58
C LEU A 34 -3.26 -11.54 13.94
N PRO A 35 -2.68 -10.80 12.97
CA PRO A 35 -2.22 -9.45 13.23
C PRO A 35 -3.44 -8.58 13.53
N ILE A 36 -3.47 -8.00 14.73
CA ILE A 36 -4.52 -7.08 15.14
C ILE A 36 -3.94 -5.68 15.01
N ASP A 37 -4.60 -4.84 14.22
CA ASP A 37 -4.35 -3.41 14.18
C ASP A 37 -5.51 -2.66 14.84
N ALA A 38 -5.22 -1.57 15.53
CA ALA A 38 -6.21 -0.79 16.26
C ALA A 38 -7.09 0.05 15.33
N VAL A 39 -6.59 0.37 14.15
CA VAL A 39 -7.26 1.19 13.14
C VAL A 39 -7.05 0.59 11.75
N PRO A 40 -8.02 0.73 10.84
CA PRO A 40 -7.79 0.37 9.44
C PRO A 40 -6.76 1.33 8.83
N ASP A 41 -5.92 0.82 7.93
CA ASP A 41 -5.05 1.66 7.13
C ASP A 41 -5.89 2.47 6.14
N ILE A 42 -5.86 3.79 6.31
CA ILE A 42 -6.53 4.79 5.46
C ILE A 42 -5.50 5.55 4.60
N THR A 43 -4.25 5.11 4.61
CA THR A 43 -3.17 5.76 3.86
C THR A 43 -3.35 5.47 2.37
N ASN A 44 -3.31 6.53 1.58
CA ASN A 44 -3.25 6.45 0.13
C ASN A 44 -1.95 5.79 -0.34
N ASN A 45 -2.00 5.11 -1.48
CA ASN A 45 -0.79 4.57 -2.10
C ASN A 45 0.04 5.74 -2.65
N GLN A 46 1.21 6.00 -2.07
CA GLN A 46 2.01 7.17 -2.43
C GLN A 46 3.51 6.86 -2.50
N VAL A 47 4.18 7.51 -3.44
CA VAL A 47 5.63 7.47 -3.60
C VAL A 47 6.17 8.87 -3.36
N GLN A 48 7.10 8.99 -2.39
CA GLN A 48 7.72 10.25 -2.04
C GLN A 48 9.13 10.35 -2.61
N ILE A 49 9.40 11.45 -3.30
CA ILE A 49 10.68 11.79 -3.91
C ILE A 49 11.25 12.97 -3.13
N ASN A 50 12.38 12.74 -2.45
CA ASN A 50 13.08 13.77 -1.67
C ASN A 50 14.35 14.19 -2.41
N ILE A 51 14.49 15.49 -2.64
CA ILE A 51 15.55 16.07 -3.46
C ILE A 51 16.26 17.15 -2.65
N VAL A 52 17.59 17.09 -2.62
CA VAL A 52 18.42 18.03 -1.86
C VAL A 52 19.22 18.87 -2.86
N ALA A 53 19.03 20.19 -2.82
CA ALA A 53 19.63 21.15 -3.74
C ALA A 53 20.07 22.42 -2.97
N PRO A 54 21.11 22.33 -2.12
CA PRO A 54 21.42 23.32 -1.08
C PRO A 54 21.78 24.71 -1.61
N ALA A 55 22.17 24.82 -2.88
CA ALA A 55 22.55 26.07 -3.52
C ALA A 55 21.35 26.87 -4.08
N LEU A 56 20.15 26.29 -4.10
CA LEU A 56 18.98 26.90 -4.74
C LEU A 56 18.01 27.51 -3.72
N SER A 57 17.47 28.69 -4.05
CA SER A 57 16.34 29.29 -3.33
C SER A 57 15.05 28.50 -3.56
N PRO A 58 14.00 28.66 -2.73
CA PRO A 58 12.75 27.90 -2.88
C PRO A 58 12.07 28.16 -4.22
N ASP A 59 12.16 29.39 -4.76
CA ASP A 59 11.60 29.72 -6.08
C ASP A 59 12.37 29.05 -7.23
N GLN A 60 13.69 28.95 -7.09
CA GLN A 60 14.54 28.27 -8.07
C GLN A 60 14.33 26.76 -8.02
N ILE A 61 14.18 26.19 -6.82
CA ILE A 61 13.85 24.78 -6.62
C ILE A 61 12.51 24.45 -7.27
N GLU A 62 11.49 25.27 -7.04
CA GLU A 62 10.17 25.04 -7.64
C GLU A 62 10.25 24.99 -9.16
N LYS A 63 10.89 25.99 -9.77
CA LYS A 63 10.97 26.14 -11.23
C LYS A 63 11.87 25.13 -11.92
N GLN A 64 13.02 24.81 -11.31
CA GLN A 64 14.06 24.00 -11.96
C GLN A 64 13.97 22.52 -11.58
N VAL A 65 13.52 22.22 -10.37
CA VAL A 65 13.54 20.86 -9.81
C VAL A 65 12.13 20.32 -9.69
N ALA A 66 11.28 20.91 -8.85
CA ALA A 66 9.96 20.36 -8.55
C ALA A 66 9.10 20.26 -9.81
N PHE A 67 9.00 21.33 -10.60
CA PHE A 67 8.22 21.36 -11.84
C PHE A 67 8.69 20.33 -12.86
N THR A 68 10.00 20.17 -13.04
CA THR A 68 10.59 19.15 -13.94
C THR A 68 10.23 17.74 -13.48
N VAL A 69 10.35 17.47 -12.18
CA VAL A 69 10.02 16.17 -11.61
C VAL A 69 8.53 15.89 -11.75
N GLU A 70 7.64 16.81 -11.37
CA GLU A 70 6.20 16.63 -11.52
C GLU A 70 5.79 16.35 -12.97
N THR A 71 6.37 17.11 -13.91
CA THR A 71 6.09 16.93 -15.35
C THR A 71 6.58 15.57 -15.85
N SER A 72 7.72 15.08 -15.37
CA SER A 72 8.25 13.75 -15.75
C SER A 72 7.39 12.58 -15.28
N LEU A 73 6.70 12.76 -14.14
CA LEU A 73 5.80 11.77 -13.55
C LEU A 73 4.44 11.76 -14.25
N ALA A 74 4.10 12.80 -15.02
CA ALA A 74 2.84 12.87 -15.74
C ALA A 74 2.65 11.65 -16.67
N GLY A 75 1.46 11.07 -16.65
CA GLY A 75 1.12 9.92 -17.49
C GLY A 75 1.68 8.58 -17.00
N ILE A 76 2.14 8.47 -15.74
CA ILE A 76 2.30 7.15 -15.12
C ILE A 76 0.89 6.54 -14.92
N PRO A 77 0.64 5.29 -15.34
CA PRO A 77 -0.64 4.63 -15.13
C PRO A 77 -1.03 4.58 -13.65
N GLY A 78 -2.26 5.01 -13.34
CA GLY A 78 -2.80 4.97 -11.98
C GLY A 78 -2.31 6.09 -11.06
N LEU A 79 -1.59 7.10 -11.58
CA LEU A 79 -1.29 8.34 -10.87
C LEU A 79 -2.55 9.22 -10.84
N ASP A 80 -3.01 9.57 -9.63
CA ASP A 80 -4.18 10.44 -9.45
C ASP A 80 -3.77 11.91 -9.43
N TYR A 81 -2.80 12.27 -8.59
CA TYR A 81 -2.27 13.63 -8.50
C TYR A 81 -0.86 13.65 -7.90
N THR A 82 -0.15 14.75 -8.13
CA THR A 82 1.15 15.05 -7.51
C THR A 82 1.03 16.22 -6.55
N ARG A 83 1.90 16.25 -5.54
CA ARG A 83 2.03 17.37 -4.60
C ARG A 83 3.50 17.66 -4.35
N SER A 84 3.95 18.87 -4.67
CA SER A 84 5.28 19.38 -4.34
C SER A 84 5.30 20.22 -3.07
N LEU A 85 6.47 20.26 -2.44
CA LEU A 85 6.83 21.17 -1.36
C LEU A 85 8.28 21.61 -1.58
N SER A 86 8.47 22.91 -1.84
CA SER A 86 9.79 23.51 -2.04
C SER A 86 10.20 24.35 -0.84
N ARG A 87 11.39 24.08 -0.31
CA ARG A 87 12.02 24.75 0.84
C ARG A 87 13.47 25.10 0.52
N ASN A 88 14.10 25.95 1.33
CA ASN A 88 15.51 26.31 1.16
C ASN A 88 16.39 25.06 1.10
N GLY A 89 17.02 24.81 -0.04
CA GLY A 89 17.90 23.67 -0.23
C GLY A 89 17.22 22.30 -0.35
N PHE A 90 15.89 22.23 -0.40
CA PHE A 90 15.14 20.96 -0.34
C PHE A 90 13.83 21.01 -1.13
N ALA A 91 13.56 19.98 -1.93
CA ALA A 91 12.28 19.75 -2.59
C ALA A 91 11.74 18.37 -2.21
N GLN A 92 10.43 18.29 -2.00
CA GLN A 92 9.74 17.04 -1.79
C GLN A 92 8.55 16.95 -2.75
N VAL A 93 8.53 15.93 -3.59
CA VAL A 93 7.42 15.64 -4.51
C VAL A 93 6.77 14.35 -4.07
N THR A 94 5.46 14.36 -3.86
CA THR A 94 4.66 13.20 -3.48
C THR A 94 3.73 12.85 -4.64
N ALA A 95 3.90 11.65 -5.20
CA ALA A 95 3.04 11.11 -6.23
C ALA A 95 2.00 10.20 -5.57
N VAL A 96 0.72 10.55 -5.69
CA VAL A 96 -0.40 9.79 -5.13
C VAL A 96 -1.05 8.96 -6.22
N PHE A 97 -1.16 7.66 -5.96
CA PHE A 97 -1.72 6.67 -6.86
C PHE A 97 -3.06 6.17 -6.36
N SER A 98 -3.86 5.66 -7.30
CA SER A 98 -5.13 5.02 -6.99
C SER A 98 -4.94 3.81 -6.06
N GLU A 99 -5.92 3.52 -5.21
CA GLU A 99 -5.88 2.40 -4.24
C GLU A 99 -5.65 1.02 -4.89
N LYS A 100 -6.00 0.87 -6.17
CA LYS A 100 -5.82 -0.38 -6.92
C LYS A 100 -4.41 -0.58 -7.45
N THR A 101 -3.60 0.48 -7.47
CA THR A 101 -2.23 0.42 -7.96
C THR A 101 -1.38 -0.32 -6.93
N ASP A 102 -0.51 -1.23 -7.38
CA ASP A 102 0.48 -1.84 -6.49
C ASP A 102 1.61 -0.85 -6.18
N ILE A 103 1.99 -0.70 -4.90
CA ILE A 103 3.02 0.25 -4.46
C ILE A 103 4.40 -0.06 -5.08
N TYR A 104 4.74 -1.33 -5.30
CA TYR A 104 6.03 -1.69 -5.89
C TYR A 104 6.06 -1.37 -7.38
N PHE A 105 4.96 -1.61 -8.09
CA PHE A 105 4.79 -1.16 -9.47
C PHE A 105 4.90 0.36 -9.58
N ALA A 106 4.18 1.10 -8.74
CA ALA A 106 4.23 2.56 -8.69
C ALA A 106 5.67 3.07 -8.49
N ARG A 107 6.40 2.48 -7.52
CA ARG A 107 7.81 2.81 -7.26
C ARG A 107 8.71 2.53 -8.46
N ALA A 108 8.52 1.41 -9.16
CA ALA A 108 9.31 1.07 -10.34
C ALA A 108 9.07 2.07 -11.48
N GLN A 109 7.81 2.46 -11.73
CA GLN A 109 7.46 3.46 -12.73
C GLN A 109 8.06 4.84 -12.40
N VAL A 110 7.93 5.27 -11.14
CA VAL A 110 8.53 6.52 -10.67
C VAL A 110 10.05 6.50 -10.86
N ALA A 111 10.73 5.42 -10.48
CA ALA A 111 12.18 5.29 -10.64
C ALA A 111 12.61 5.38 -12.11
N GLU A 112 11.87 4.75 -13.03
CA GLU A 112 12.15 4.84 -14.46
C GLU A 112 11.99 6.28 -14.98
N ARG A 113 10.88 6.95 -14.64
CA ARG A 113 10.64 8.35 -15.07
C ARG A 113 11.68 9.32 -14.52
N LEU A 114 12.08 9.16 -13.25
CA LEU A 114 13.13 9.99 -12.65
C LEU A 114 14.47 9.81 -13.36
N ARG A 115 14.80 8.59 -13.79
CA ARG A 115 16.02 8.34 -14.56
C ARG A 115 15.99 9.06 -15.91
N SER A 116 14.87 8.99 -16.63
CA SER A 116 14.70 9.72 -17.90
C SER A 116 14.69 11.24 -17.73
N ALA A 117 14.31 11.77 -16.56
CA ALA A 117 14.31 13.21 -16.28
C ALA A 117 15.68 13.76 -15.88
N GLN A 118 16.63 12.88 -15.56
CA GLN A 118 18.01 13.26 -15.22
C GLN A 118 18.89 13.40 -16.47
N GLU A 119 18.49 12.79 -17.59
CA GLU A 119 19.16 12.90 -18.90
C GLU A 119 18.83 14.23 -19.60
#